data_AF-A0A1H3W6M0-F1
#
_entry.id   AF-A0A1H3W6M0-F1
#
_cell.length_a   1.000
_cell.length_b   1.000
_cell.length_c   1.000
_cell.angle_alpha   90.00
_cell.angle_beta   90.00
_cell.angle_gamma   90.00
#
_symmetry.space_group_name_H-M   'P 1'
#
loop_
_entity.id
_entity.type
_entity.pdbx_description
1 polymer ?
#
loop_
_entity_poly.entity_id
_entity_poly.type
_entity_poly.pdbx_seq_one_letter_code
_entity_poly.pdbx_strand_id
1 'polypeptide(L)'
;MKILTHNQTKHGMRNHPLYNIWGGMIARCEIKSKGNFKYYGGRGIKVCEEWRLNPKSFFDWALNNGYKKGLEIDRIDVNGDYAPNNCQFVTHRTNCQKNKRRLRVTNKSGERNICISKSGTYESYASVAGMQIYIKSFKTIEEAIIARDSAEKIGSVFDNPKL
;
A
#
# COMPACT_ATOMS: atom_id res chain seq x y z
N MET A 1 25.13 -39.82 -3.51
CA MET A 1 24.34 -38.83 -2.74
C MET A 1 25.30 -37.82 -2.14
N LYS A 2 25.32 -36.57 -2.63
CA LYS A 2 26.11 -35.48 -2.04
C LYS A 2 25.19 -34.70 -1.11
N ILE A 3 25.49 -34.71 0.18
CA ILE A 3 24.80 -33.91 1.19
C ILE A 3 25.26 -32.46 0.98
N LEU A 4 24.39 -31.62 0.44
CA LEU A 4 24.62 -30.18 0.36
C LEU A 4 24.33 -29.59 1.74
N THR A 5 25.38 -29.31 2.51
CA THR A 5 25.29 -28.49 3.70
C THR A 5 24.93 -27.07 3.29
N HIS A 6 23.69 -26.64 3.54
CA HIS A 6 23.27 -25.26 3.34
C HIS A 6 24.03 -24.37 4.33
N ASN A 7 25.09 -23.74 3.82
CA ASN A 7 25.90 -22.76 4.53
C ASN A 7 25.00 -21.57 4.93
N GLN A 8 24.62 -21.50 6.21
CA GLN A 8 23.84 -20.39 6.75
C GLN A 8 24.71 -19.15 6.92
N THR A 9 24.77 -18.31 5.90
CA THR A 9 25.31 -16.96 6.06
C THR A 9 24.26 -16.05 6.71
N LYS A 10 24.35 -15.88 8.03
CA LYS A 10 23.49 -15.01 8.87
C LYS A 10 23.53 -13.51 8.54
N HIS A 11 24.19 -13.07 7.46
CA HIS A 11 24.63 -11.67 7.31
C HIS A 11 24.32 -11.00 5.96
N GLY A 12 23.79 -11.73 4.96
CA GLY A 12 23.55 -11.16 3.62
C GLY A 12 22.35 -10.19 3.51
N MET A 13 21.43 -10.22 4.48
CA MET A 13 20.16 -9.50 4.40
C MET A 13 20.18 -8.11 5.05
N ARG A 14 21.21 -7.77 5.85
CA ARG A 14 21.31 -6.45 6.52
C ARG A 14 21.39 -5.29 5.51
N ASN A 15 21.98 -5.54 4.34
CA ASN A 15 22.09 -4.55 3.26
C ASN A 15 20.91 -4.63 2.27
N HIS A 16 19.99 -5.59 2.45
CA HIS A 16 18.83 -5.70 1.57
C HIS A 16 17.82 -4.60 1.92
N PRO A 17 17.22 -3.89 0.94
CA PRO A 17 16.34 -2.76 1.26
C PRO A 17 15.09 -3.15 2.06
N LEU A 18 14.66 -4.42 1.98
CA LEU A 18 13.58 -4.96 2.83
C LEU A 18 13.88 -4.87 4.33
N TYR A 19 15.16 -4.95 4.74
CA TYR A 19 15.54 -4.80 6.14
C TYR A 19 15.21 -3.39 6.66
N ASN A 20 15.45 -2.36 5.84
CA ASN A 20 15.09 -0.99 6.18
C ASN A 20 13.57 -0.79 6.23
N ILE A 21 12.83 -1.42 5.31
CA ILE A 21 11.36 -1.37 5.31
C ILE A 21 10.79 -2.03 6.57
N TRP A 22 11.28 -3.23 6.91
CA TRP A 22 10.91 -3.95 8.13
C TRP A 22 11.26 -3.16 9.40
N GLY A 23 12.49 -2.68 9.51
CA GLY A 23 12.92 -1.87 10.66
C GLY A 23 12.10 -0.58 10.80
N GLY A 24 11.76 0.06 9.68
CA GLY A 24 10.87 1.21 9.65
C GLY A 24 9.44 0.87 10.09
N MET A 25 8.91 -0.28 9.69
CA MET A 25 7.60 -0.79 10.11
C MET A 25 7.55 -1.01 11.62
N ILE A 26 8.54 -1.70 12.20
CA ILE A 26 8.67 -1.91 13.65
C ILE A 26 8.80 -0.58 14.39
N ALA A 27 9.67 0.31 13.89
CA ALA A 27 9.89 1.62 14.51
C ALA A 27 8.62 2.48 14.59
N ARG A 28 7.76 2.43 13.57
CA ARG A 28 6.47 3.14 13.57
C ARG A 28 5.52 2.60 14.65
N CYS A 29 5.47 1.30 14.85
CA CYS A 29 4.52 0.66 15.76
C CYS A 29 4.97 0.60 17.22
N GLU A 30 6.28 0.61 17.50
CA GLU A 30 6.78 0.22 18.83
C GLU A 30 7.64 1.27 19.52
N ILE A 31 8.35 2.09 18.74
CA ILE A 31 9.30 3.03 19.32
C ILE A 31 8.59 4.34 19.66
N LYS A 32 8.12 4.45 20.91
CA LYS A 32 7.40 5.62 21.44
C LYS A 32 8.11 6.96 21.26
N SER A 33 9.45 6.96 21.24
CA SER A 33 10.26 8.17 21.04
C SER A 33 10.33 8.64 19.58
N LYS A 34 9.88 7.84 18.61
CA LYS A 34 9.82 8.26 17.20
C LYS A 34 8.60 9.14 16.98
N GLY A 35 8.77 10.28 16.32
CA GLY A 35 7.67 11.22 16.04
C GLY A 35 6.50 10.61 15.26
N ASN A 36 6.74 9.55 14.49
CA ASN A 36 5.70 8.83 13.77
C ASN A 36 4.85 7.92 14.67
N PHE A 37 5.32 7.54 15.86
CA PHE A 37 4.62 6.59 16.74
C PHE A 37 3.16 6.96 16.98
N LYS A 38 2.88 8.25 17.23
CA LYS A 38 1.52 8.76 17.46
C LYS A 38 0.53 8.44 16.33
N TYR A 39 1.00 8.28 15.09
CA TYR A 39 0.17 7.95 13.92
C TYR A 39 0.02 6.45 13.66
N TYR A 40 0.76 5.62 14.39
CA TYR A 40 0.79 4.16 14.24
C TYR A 40 0.61 3.49 15.59
N GLY A 41 1.69 3.19 16.32
CA GLY A 41 1.62 2.53 17.62
C GLY A 41 0.73 3.25 18.64
N GLY A 42 0.70 4.57 18.62
CA GLY A 42 -0.20 5.39 19.47
C GLY A 42 -1.69 5.21 19.17
N ARG A 43 -2.05 4.72 17.98
CA ARG A 43 -3.41 4.33 17.58
C ARG A 43 -3.70 2.85 17.85
N GLY A 44 -2.75 2.09 18.38
CA GLY A 44 -2.88 0.65 18.61
C GLY A 44 -2.51 -0.23 17.42
N ILE A 45 -1.99 0.35 16.33
CA ILE A 45 -1.53 -0.40 15.15
C ILE A 45 -0.27 -1.20 15.49
N LYS A 46 -0.29 -2.48 15.16
CA LYS A 46 0.79 -3.44 15.41
C LYS A 46 1.35 -4.02 14.12
N VAL A 47 2.45 -4.75 14.29
CA VAL A 47 2.98 -5.68 13.28
C VAL A 47 2.60 -7.07 13.73
N CYS A 48 2.11 -7.91 12.80
CA CYS A 48 1.79 -9.30 13.13
C CYS A 48 3.01 -9.99 13.74
N GLU A 49 2.76 -10.88 14.71
CA GLU A 49 3.82 -11.48 15.51
C GLU A 49 4.83 -12.24 14.65
N GLU A 50 4.36 -12.91 13.60
CA GLU A 50 5.21 -13.61 12.64
C GLU A 50 6.28 -12.70 12.03
N TRP A 51 5.88 -11.54 11.49
CA TRP A 51 6.81 -10.58 10.89
C TRP A 51 7.65 -9.87 11.93
N ARG A 52 7.08 -9.62 13.12
CA ARG A 52 7.77 -8.94 14.23
C ARG A 52 8.92 -9.78 14.77
N LEU A 53 8.68 -11.07 15.01
CA LEU A 53 9.66 -11.98 15.60
C LEU A 53 10.61 -12.56 14.56
N ASN A 54 10.16 -12.72 13.31
CA ASN A 54 10.95 -13.28 12.23
C ASN A 54 10.97 -12.35 11.00
N PRO A 55 12.01 -11.51 10.83
CA PRO A 55 12.13 -10.66 9.65
C PRO A 55 12.18 -11.45 8.34
N LYS A 56 12.64 -12.72 8.36
CA LYS A 56 12.67 -13.57 7.16
C LYS A 56 11.26 -13.85 6.63
N SER A 57 10.27 -14.10 7.51
CA SER A 57 8.87 -14.31 7.11
C SER A 57 8.34 -13.10 6.34
N PHE A 58 8.65 -11.88 6.80
CA PHE A 58 8.30 -10.66 6.07
C PHE A 58 9.01 -10.59 4.72
N PHE A 59 10.29 -10.96 4.63
CA PHE A 59 11.05 -10.91 3.38
C PHE A 59 10.52 -11.90 2.34
N ASP A 60 10.26 -13.14 2.75
CA ASP A 60 9.70 -14.18 1.88
C ASP A 60 8.32 -13.74 1.37
N TRP A 61 7.46 -13.23 2.26
CA TRP A 61 6.18 -12.65 1.86
C TRP A 61 6.36 -11.50 0.87
N ALA A 62 7.26 -10.56 1.15
CA ALA A 62 7.44 -9.38 0.33
C ALA A 62 7.88 -9.72 -1.10
N LEU A 63 8.85 -10.64 -1.24
CA LEU A 63 9.33 -11.11 -2.54
C LEU A 63 8.21 -11.82 -3.33
N ASN A 64 7.37 -12.60 -2.66
CA ASN A 64 6.24 -13.29 -3.27
C ASN A 64 5.02 -12.37 -3.56
N ASN A 65 4.95 -11.20 -2.94
CA ASN A 65 3.81 -10.27 -3.03
C ASN A 65 4.16 -8.97 -3.75
N GLY A 66 5.08 -9.05 -4.71
CA GLY A 66 5.32 -7.97 -5.67
C GLY A 66 6.25 -6.86 -5.20
N TYR A 67 7.06 -7.09 -4.17
CA TYR A 67 8.15 -6.17 -3.82
C TYR A 67 9.07 -5.93 -5.03
N LYS A 68 9.34 -4.66 -5.31
CA LYS A 68 10.37 -4.20 -6.23
C LYS A 68 11.10 -3.02 -5.61
N LYS A 69 12.37 -2.84 -5.96
CA LYS A 69 13.16 -1.68 -5.49
C LYS A 69 12.43 -0.38 -5.85
N GLY A 70 12.29 0.51 -4.87
CA GLY A 70 11.60 1.80 -5.02
C GLY A 70 10.10 1.76 -4.68
N LEU A 71 9.51 0.59 -4.43
CA LEU A 71 8.16 0.51 -3.86
C LEU A 71 8.18 0.73 -2.35
N GLU A 72 7.06 1.22 -1.85
CA GLU A 72 6.80 1.47 -0.44
C GLU A 72 5.78 0.45 0.09
N ILE A 73 5.96 0.03 1.34
CA ILE A 73 4.95 -0.76 2.04
C ILE A 73 3.79 0.15 2.45
N ASP A 74 2.59 -0.25 2.07
CA ASP A 74 1.33 0.45 2.34
C ASP A 74 0.35 -0.53 3.01
N ARG A 75 -0.63 0.03 3.72
CA ARG A 75 -1.72 -0.74 4.32
C ARG A 75 -3.01 -0.52 3.54
N ILE A 76 -3.72 -1.60 3.23
CA ILE A 76 -4.98 -1.55 2.47
C ILE A 76 -6.04 -0.83 3.31
N ASP A 77 -6.26 -1.30 4.54
CA ASP A 77 -6.94 -0.58 5.60
C ASP A 77 -5.92 0.20 6.44
N VAL A 78 -6.07 1.54 6.43
CA VAL A 78 -5.22 2.50 7.15
C VAL A 78 -5.31 2.34 8.67
N ASN A 79 -6.41 1.77 9.18
CA ASN A 79 -6.60 1.48 10.60
C ASN A 79 -6.11 0.10 11.01
N GLY A 80 -5.99 -0.84 10.05
CA GLY A 80 -5.53 -2.20 10.32
C GLY A 80 -4.04 -2.33 10.57
N ASP A 81 -3.64 -3.51 11.06
CA ASP A 81 -2.25 -3.86 11.38
C ASP A 81 -1.38 -4.11 10.14
N TYR A 82 -0.06 -4.13 10.32
CA TYR A 82 0.84 -4.68 9.32
C TYR A 82 0.77 -6.21 9.34
N ALA A 83 0.12 -6.78 8.32
CA ALA A 83 -0.09 -8.20 8.19
C ALA A 83 -0.19 -8.59 6.70
N PRO A 84 0.05 -9.88 6.34
CA PRO A 84 -0.01 -10.34 4.94
C PRO A 84 -1.30 -9.97 4.20
N ASN A 85 -2.43 -9.96 4.89
CA ASN A 85 -3.76 -9.66 4.33
C ASN A 85 -4.09 -8.16 4.26
N ASN A 86 -3.33 -7.31 4.96
CA ASN A 86 -3.57 -5.87 5.03
C ASN A 86 -2.41 -5.05 4.45
N CYS A 87 -1.35 -5.68 3.94
CA CYS A 87 -0.21 -4.99 3.36
C CYS A 87 -0.11 -5.20 1.86
N GLN A 88 0.42 -4.18 1.19
CA GLN A 88 0.73 -4.22 -0.24
C GLN A 88 1.95 -3.34 -0.52
N PHE A 89 2.62 -3.58 -1.65
CA PHE A 89 3.64 -2.69 -2.16
C PHE A 89 3.06 -1.75 -3.21
N VAL A 90 3.28 -0.45 -3.03
CA VAL A 90 2.79 0.59 -3.94
C VAL A 90 3.91 1.54 -4.31
N THR A 91 3.73 2.31 -5.39
CA THR A 91 4.66 3.38 -5.72
C THR A 91 4.53 4.53 -4.71
N HIS A 92 5.61 5.29 -4.52
CA HIS A 92 5.58 6.51 -3.70
C HIS A 92 4.46 7.48 -4.13
N ARG A 93 4.24 7.62 -5.45
CA ARG A 93 3.16 8.42 -6.02
C ARG A 93 1.79 7.93 -5.53
N THR A 94 1.52 6.64 -5.61
CA THR A 94 0.26 6.04 -5.16
C THR A 94 0.03 6.26 -3.67
N ASN A 95 1.04 6.00 -2.84
CA ASN A 95 0.97 6.19 -1.39
C ASN A 95 0.68 7.67 -1.02
N CYS A 96 1.38 8.60 -1.66
CA CYS A 96 1.14 10.03 -1.47
C CYS A 96 -0.26 10.46 -1.92
N GLN A 97 -0.80 9.88 -3.01
CA GLN A 97 -2.12 10.23 -3.51
C GLN A 97 -3.24 9.77 -2.56
N LYS A 98 -3.10 8.60 -1.92
CA LYS A 98 -4.01 8.14 -0.86
C LYS A 98 -4.05 9.11 0.32
N ASN A 99 -2.89 9.64 0.71
CA ASN A 99 -2.74 10.48 1.90
C ASN A 99 -3.05 11.98 1.68
N LYS A 100 -3.21 12.47 0.44
CA LYS A 100 -3.21 13.93 0.15
C LYS A 100 -4.55 14.58 -0.18
N ARG A 101 -5.69 13.88 -0.22
CA ARG A 101 -6.85 14.45 -0.91
C ARG A 101 -7.96 14.85 0.06
N ARG A 102 -7.91 16.10 0.52
CA ARG A 102 -9.12 16.81 0.94
C ARG A 102 -10.09 16.79 -0.23
N LEU A 103 -11.30 16.30 -0.01
CA LEU A 103 -12.36 16.42 -0.99
C LEU A 103 -12.64 17.90 -1.25
N ARG A 104 -12.99 18.25 -2.49
CA ARG A 104 -13.54 19.58 -2.76
C ARG A 104 -14.83 19.70 -1.95
N VAL A 105 -15.08 20.87 -1.37
CA VAL A 105 -16.31 21.15 -0.60
C VAL A 105 -17.57 20.86 -1.42
N THR A 106 -17.48 20.98 -2.75
CA THR A 106 -18.57 20.71 -3.70
C THR A 106 -18.76 19.23 -4.04
N ASN A 107 -17.91 18.32 -3.55
CA ASN A 107 -18.05 16.90 -3.81
C ASN A 107 -19.23 16.33 -3.01
N LYS A 108 -20.27 15.88 -3.72
CA LYS A 108 -21.49 15.33 -3.11
C LYS A 108 -21.44 13.82 -2.88
N SER A 109 -20.50 13.11 -3.51
CA SER A 109 -20.39 11.65 -3.36
C SER A 109 -19.70 11.25 -2.06
N GLY A 110 -18.96 12.17 -1.41
CA GLY A 110 -18.06 11.83 -0.31
C GLY A 110 -16.81 11.08 -0.77
N GLU A 111 -16.63 10.93 -2.09
CA GLU A 111 -15.60 10.09 -2.68
C GLU A 111 -14.84 10.80 -3.79
N ARG A 112 -13.54 10.59 -3.81
CA ARG A 112 -12.68 11.21 -4.81
C ARG A 112 -12.94 10.64 -6.19
N ASN A 113 -12.92 11.53 -7.19
CA ASN A 113 -13.09 11.18 -8.59
C ASN A 113 -14.39 10.40 -8.85
N ILE A 114 -15.38 10.56 -7.96
CA ILE A 114 -16.72 10.02 -8.13
C ILE A 114 -17.65 11.21 -8.03
N CYS A 115 -18.51 11.41 -9.02
CA CYS A 115 -19.57 12.42 -8.97
C CYS A 115 -20.95 11.78 -9.13
N ILE A 116 -21.94 12.42 -8.50
CA ILE A 116 -23.33 12.01 -8.61
C ILE A 116 -23.92 12.76 -9.81
N SER A 117 -24.36 12.00 -10.81
CA SER A 117 -25.05 12.52 -11.99
C SER A 117 -26.46 13.01 -11.64
N LYS A 118 -27.11 13.75 -12.55
CA LYS A 118 -28.49 14.21 -12.37
C LYS A 118 -29.50 13.08 -12.19
N SER A 119 -29.21 11.90 -12.77
CA SER A 119 -30.05 10.70 -12.65
C SER A 119 -29.77 9.89 -11.38
N GLY A 120 -28.87 10.34 -10.51
CA GLY A 120 -28.50 9.64 -9.27
C GLY A 120 -27.46 8.53 -9.45
N THR A 121 -26.96 8.30 -10.66
CA THR A 121 -25.86 7.34 -10.89
C THR A 121 -24.51 7.93 -10.50
N TYR A 122 -23.57 7.06 -10.14
CA TYR A 122 -22.21 7.41 -9.70
C TYR A 122 -21.25 7.32 -10.88
N GLU A 123 -20.84 8.46 -11.41
CA GLU A 123 -19.83 8.54 -12.48
C GLU A 123 -18.43 8.44 -11.87
N SER A 124 -17.68 7.41 -12.27
CA SER A 124 -16.35 7.11 -11.76
C SER A 124 -15.25 7.55 -12.73
N TYR A 125 -14.21 8.19 -12.19
CA TYR A 125 -13.02 8.62 -12.90
C TYR A 125 -11.78 8.08 -12.18
N ALA A 126 -10.71 7.77 -12.92
CA ALA A 126 -9.44 7.30 -12.36
C ALA A 126 -8.30 8.27 -12.70
N SER A 127 -7.32 8.39 -11.81
CA SER A 127 -6.08 9.12 -12.08
C SER A 127 -4.99 8.15 -12.56
N VAL A 128 -4.71 8.12 -13.87
CA VAL A 128 -3.74 7.20 -14.50
C VAL A 128 -2.68 8.02 -15.25
N ALA A 129 -1.39 7.74 -15.04
CA ALA A 129 -0.27 8.47 -15.65
C ALA A 129 -0.34 10.01 -15.48
N GLY A 130 -0.99 10.50 -14.42
CA GLY A 130 -1.19 11.94 -14.18
C GLY A 130 -2.38 12.56 -14.92
N MET A 131 -3.09 11.79 -15.74
CA MET A 131 -4.33 12.20 -16.40
C MET A 131 -5.55 11.66 -15.66
N GLN A 132 -6.67 12.37 -15.75
CA GLN A 132 -7.97 11.86 -15.30
C GLN A 132 -8.66 11.19 -16.48
N ILE A 133 -9.08 9.95 -16.30
CA ILE A 133 -9.84 9.18 -17.30
C ILE A 133 -11.23 8.87 -16.74
N TYR A 134 -12.24 8.94 -17.58
CA TYR A 134 -13.58 8.46 -17.25
C TYR A 134 -13.63 6.93 -17.35
N ILE A 135 -14.22 6.26 -16.36
CA ILE A 135 -14.34 4.80 -16.34
C ILE A 135 -15.72 4.40 -16.86
N LYS A 136 -16.78 4.70 -16.11
CA LYS A 136 -18.21 4.57 -16.46
C LYS A 136 -19.08 5.07 -15.30
N SER A 137 -20.40 5.03 -15.49
CA SER A 137 -21.38 5.24 -14.42
C SER A 137 -21.82 3.91 -13.79
N PHE A 138 -22.14 3.97 -12.50
CA PHE A 138 -22.55 2.83 -11.66
C PHE A 138 -23.82 3.15 -10.89
N LYS A 139 -24.54 2.11 -10.46
CA LYS A 139 -25.74 2.27 -9.63
C LYS A 139 -25.40 2.51 -8.17
N THR A 140 -24.30 1.94 -7.69
CA THR A 140 -23.84 2.09 -6.30
C THR A 140 -22.48 2.78 -6.25
N ILE A 141 -22.21 3.41 -5.11
CA ILE A 141 -20.93 4.09 -4.86
C ILE A 141 -19.79 3.08 -4.74
N GLU A 142 -20.05 1.91 -4.17
CA GLU A 142 -19.06 0.86 -3.95
C GLU A 142 -18.51 0.31 -5.28
N GLU A 143 -19.38 0.06 -6.25
CA GLU A 143 -18.95 -0.37 -7.58
C GLU A 143 -18.08 0.69 -8.27
N ALA A 144 -18.45 1.97 -8.11
CA ALA A 144 -17.68 3.09 -8.66
C ALA A 144 -16.29 3.21 -8.03
N ILE A 145 -16.17 2.98 -6.72
CA ILE A 145 -14.90 2.94 -5.97
C ILE A 145 -14.02 1.80 -6.47
N ILE A 146 -14.57 0.58 -6.53
CA ILE A 146 -13.83 -0.62 -6.96
C ILE A 146 -13.27 -0.43 -8.38
N ALA A 147 -14.07 0.13 -9.28
CA ALA A 147 -13.65 0.36 -10.65
C ALA A 147 -12.55 1.42 -10.78
N ARG A 148 -12.66 2.54 -10.04
CA ARG A 148 -11.61 3.56 -9.94
C ARG A 148 -10.31 2.94 -9.45
N ASP A 149 -10.36 2.25 -8.32
CA ASP A 149 -9.17 1.72 -7.65
C ASP A 149 -8.49 0.65 -8.51
N SER A 150 -9.28 -0.18 -9.20
CA SER A 150 -8.78 -1.15 -10.18
C SER A 150 -8.03 -0.47 -11.33
N ALA A 151 -8.60 0.60 -11.91
CA ALA A 151 -7.98 1.34 -13.01
C ALA A 151 -6.69 2.06 -12.58
N GLU A 152 -6.68 2.70 -11.41
CA GLU A 152 -5.48 3.36 -10.88
C GLU A 152 -4.36 2.36 -10.55
N LYS A 153 -4.72 1.19 -10.03
CA LYS A 153 -3.77 0.08 -9.79
C LYS A 153 -3.13 -0.38 -11.09
N ILE A 154 -3.94 -0.65 -12.12
CA ILE A 154 -3.45 -1.01 -13.45
C ILE A 154 -2.51 0.07 -14.00
N GLY A 155 -2.91 1.34 -13.95
CA GLY A 155 -2.10 2.46 -14.42
C GLY A 155 -0.73 2.57 -13.74
N SER A 156 -0.67 2.35 -12.43
CA SER A 156 0.59 2.39 -11.66
C SER A 156 1.58 1.27 -12.01
N VAL A 157 1.12 0.17 -12.60
CA VAL A 157 1.99 -0.93 -13.05
C VAL A 157 2.77 -0.53 -14.32
N PHE A 158 2.19 0.32 -15.16
CA PHE A 158 2.78 0.74 -16.45
C PHE A 158 3.66 1.99 -16.35
N ASP A 159 3.57 2.77 -15.28
CA ASP A 159 4.32 4.02 -15.07
C ASP A 159 5.81 3.81 -14.68
N ASN A 160 6.34 2.58 -14.68
CA ASN A 160 7.74 2.30 -14.34
C ASN A 160 8.52 1.65 -15.51
N PRO A 161 8.97 2.43 -16.51
CA PRO A 161 9.60 1.91 -17.73
C PRO A 161 11.10 1.58 -17.57
N LYS A 162 11.65 1.55 -16.36
CA LYS A 162 13.06 1.20 -16.14
C LYS A 162 13.20 -0.23 -15.63
N LEU A 163 13.16 -1.17 -16.57
CA LEU A 163 13.82 -2.47 -16.48
C LEU A 163 15.32 -2.29 -16.75
#